data_AF-A0A4Q3BP92-F1
#
_entry.id   AF-A0A4Q3BP92-F1
#
_cell.length_a   1.000
_cell.length_b   1.000
_cell.length_c   1.000
_cell.angle_alpha   90.00
_cell.angle_beta   90.00
_cell.angle_gamma   90.00
#
_symmetry.space_group_name_H-M   'P 1'
#
loop_
_entity.id
_entity.type
_entity.pdbx_description
1 polymer ?
#
loop_
_entity_poly.entity_id
_entity_poly.type
_entity_poly.pdbx_seq_one_letter_code
_entity_poly.pdbx_strand_id
1 'polypeptide(L)' 'MTKISIHIYNKLINSTQEEIAQIPGMPAFRVEMIGVAVIMIHYVSHRLRVKKLIASDYALKEGVMFSLMSETEINWQITK' A
#
# COMPACT_ATOMS: atom_id res chain seq x y z
N MET A 1 -0.62 2.65 -16.48
CA MET A 1 -1.51 3.14 -15.41
C MET A 1 -2.91 3.41 -15.97
N THR A 2 -3.92 2.76 -15.40
CA THR A 2 -5.35 2.93 -15.74
C THR A 2 -5.90 4.27 -15.24
N LYS A 3 -6.90 4.84 -15.94
CA LYS A 3 -7.54 6.14 -15.60
C LYS A 3 -8.08 6.22 -14.16
N ILE A 4 -8.40 5.10 -13.53
CA ILE A 4 -8.90 5.05 -12.14
C ILE A 4 -7.80 5.36 -11.13
N SER A 5 -6.58 4.84 -11.35
CA SER A 5 -5.47 5.01 -10.41
C SER A 5 -4.96 6.45 -10.36
N ILE A 6 -4.99 7.17 -11.48
CA ILE A 6 -4.60 8.59 -11.52
C ILE A 6 -5.62 9.49 -10.82
N HIS A 7 -6.91 9.15 -10.90
CA HIS A 7 -7.97 9.91 -10.23
C HIS A 7 -7.86 9.80 -8.71
N ILE A 8 -7.63 8.58 -8.18
CA ILE A 8 -7.43 8.37 -6.74
C ILE A 8 -6.18 9.10 -6.24
N TYR A 9 -5.07 9.01 -6.99
CA TYR A 9 -3.84 9.74 -6.67
C TYR A 9 -4.09 11.26 -6.56
N ASN A 10 -4.71 11.85 -7.57
CA ASN A 10 -5.01 13.29 -7.58
C ASN A 10 -5.96 13.69 -6.46
N LYS A 11 -6.95 12.85 -6.12
CA LYS A 11 -7.85 13.12 -5.00
C LYS A 11 -7.09 13.17 -3.68
N LEU A 12 -6.23 12.19 -3.43
CA LEU A 12 -5.54 12.06 -2.14
C LEU A 12 -4.43 13.10 -1.94
N ILE A 13 -3.72 13.51 -2.99
CA ILE A 13 -2.63 14.50 -2.86
C ILE A 13 -3.15 15.94 -2.71
N ASN A 14 -4.36 16.22 -3.19
CA ASN A 14 -4.97 17.55 -3.10
C ASN A 14 -5.93 17.68 -1.89
N SER A 15 -6.04 16.64 -1.05
CA SER A 15 -6.90 16.68 0.12
C SER A 15 -6.15 17.04 1.39
N THR A 16 -6.85 17.68 2.33
CA THR A 16 -6.31 17.92 3.68
C THR A 16 -6.41 16.67 4.56
N GLN A 17 -5.71 16.66 5.69
CA GLN A 17 -5.81 15.56 6.65
C GLN A 17 -7.24 15.41 7.19
N GLU A 18 -7.94 16.53 7.41
CA GLU A 18 -9.33 16.55 7.85
C GLU A 18 -10.25 15.89 6.81
N GLU A 19 -10.08 16.23 5.52
CA GLU A 19 -10.85 15.64 4.43
C GLU A 19 -10.58 14.14 4.27
N ILE A 20 -9.31 13.72 4.42
CA ILE A 20 -8.90 12.32 4.38
C ILE A 20 -9.51 11.55 5.56
N ALA A 21 -9.56 12.15 6.75
CA ALA A 21 -10.16 11.54 7.93
C ALA A 21 -11.67 11.31 7.79
N GLN A 22 -12.36 12.07 6.93
CA GLN A 22 -13.78 11.87 6.62
C GLN A 22 -14.03 10.77 5.57
N ILE A 23 -13.00 10.21 4.94
CA ILE A 23 -13.17 9.14 3.95
C ILE A 23 -13.68 7.88 4.67
N PRO A 24 -14.83 7.31 4.27
CA PRO A 24 -15.34 6.09 4.90
C PRO A 24 -14.34 4.94 4.86
N GLY A 25 -14.10 4.32 6.01
CA GLY A 25 -13.14 3.23 6.14
C GLY A 25 -11.67 3.65 6.25
N MET A 26 -11.37 4.96 6.38
CA MET A 26 -10.02 5.46 6.66
C MET A 26 -9.67 5.29 8.15
N PRO A 27 -8.69 4.45 8.51
CA PRO A 27 -8.20 4.39 9.88
C PRO A 27 -7.41 5.65 10.22
N ALA A 28 -7.56 6.18 11.45
CA ALA A 28 -6.92 7.41 11.88
C ALA A 28 -5.39 7.41 11.68
N PHE A 29 -4.73 6.28 11.99
CA PHE A 29 -3.27 6.14 11.83
C PHE A 29 -2.79 6.22 10.37
N ARG A 30 -3.68 6.10 9.36
CA ARG A 30 -3.32 6.21 7.95
C ARG A 30 -3.39 7.64 7.43
N VAL A 31 -4.13 8.53 8.10
CA VAL A 31 -4.45 9.88 7.58
C VAL A 31 -3.19 10.69 7.28
N GLU A 32 -2.21 10.66 8.17
CA GLU A 32 -0.97 11.43 8.01
C GLU A 32 -0.07 10.87 6.89
N MET A 33 -0.01 9.54 6.75
CA MET A 33 0.95 8.86 5.88
C MET A 33 0.42 8.54 4.48
N ILE A 34 -0.90 8.57 4.27
CA ILE A 34 -1.50 8.12 3.00
C ILE A 34 -1.04 8.97 1.81
N GLY A 35 -0.81 10.27 2.00
CA GLY A 35 -0.28 11.17 0.97
C GLY A 35 1.10 10.73 0.46
N VAL A 36 2.01 10.39 1.37
CA VAL A 36 3.36 9.88 1.03
C VAL A 36 3.26 8.53 0.32
N ALA A 37 2.39 7.64 0.80
CA ALA A 37 2.21 6.32 0.21
C ALA A 37 1.74 6.40 -1.25
N VAL A 38 0.79 7.29 -1.56
CA VAL A 38 0.26 7.42 -2.93
C VAL A 38 1.28 8.02 -3.90
N ILE A 39 2.15 8.92 -3.43
CA ILE A 39 3.29 9.43 -4.21
C ILE A 39 4.25 8.28 -4.55
N MET A 40 4.62 7.45 -3.57
CA MET A 40 5.50 6.31 -3.82
C MET A 40 4.90 5.32 -4.83
N ILE A 41 3.62 4.97 -4.67
CA ILE A 41 2.92 4.07 -5.60
C ILE A 41 2.90 4.68 -7.00
N HIS A 42 2.60 5.98 -7.14
CA HIS A 42 2.60 6.67 -8.42
C HIS A 42 3.98 6.64 -9.07
N TYR A 43 5.02 7.01 -8.32
CA TYR A 43 6.41 7.04 -8.79
C TYR A 43 6.88 5.67 -9.29
N VAL A 44 6.74 4.62 -8.46
CA VAL A 44 7.17 3.26 -8.82
C VAL A 44 6.37 2.73 -10.01
N SER A 45 5.05 2.94 -10.01
CA SER A 45 4.18 2.49 -11.10
C SER A 45 4.53 3.15 -12.43
N HIS A 46 4.87 4.45 -12.40
CA HIS A 46 5.27 5.19 -13.59
C HIS A 46 6.66 4.75 -14.08
N ARG A 47 7.63 4.62 -13.16
CA ARG A 47 9.01 4.23 -13.47
C ARG A 47 9.08 2.82 -14.10
N LEU A 48 8.28 1.89 -13.58
CA LEU A 48 8.23 0.50 -14.06
C LEU A 48 7.20 0.28 -15.18
N ARG A 49 6.50 1.34 -15.64
CA ARG A 49 5.45 1.28 -16.67
C ARG A 49 4.37 0.24 -16.36
N VAL A 50 3.98 0.13 -15.09
CA VAL A 50 2.95 -0.82 -14.64
C VAL A 50 1.61 -0.49 -15.28
N LYS A 51 1.01 -1.49 -15.95
CA LYS A 51 -0.27 -1.36 -16.62
C LYS A 51 -1.46 -1.61 -15.69
N LYS A 52 -1.30 -2.53 -14.73
CA LYS A 52 -2.33 -2.97 -13.80
C LYS A 52 -1.74 -3.16 -12.40
N LEU A 53 -2.42 -2.64 -11.39
CA LEU A 53 -2.16 -2.94 -10.00
C LEU A 53 -3.27 -3.87 -9.50
N ILE A 54 -2.90 -4.91 -8.76
CA ILE A 54 -3.84 -5.84 -8.11
C ILE A 54 -3.59 -5.69 -6.62
N ALA A 55 -4.62 -5.32 -5.87
CA ALA A 55 -4.54 -5.30 -4.42
C ALA A 55 -4.75 -6.72 -3.89
N SER A 56 -3.87 -7.13 -2.99
CA SER A 56 -3.95 -8.41 -2.28
C SER A 56 -4.27 -8.11 -0.81
N ASP A 57 -5.21 -8.85 -0.23
CA ASP A 57 -5.48 -8.81 1.21
C ASP A 57 -4.38 -9.49 2.02
N TYR A 58 -3.59 -10.35 1.38
CA TYR A 58 -2.45 -11.06 1.95
C TYR A 58 -1.19 -10.20 1.91
N ALA A 59 -0.50 -10.10 3.04
CA ALA A 59 0.75 -9.38 3.20
C ALA A 59 1.73 -10.19 4.07
N LEU A 60 2.55 -9.50 4.89
CA LEU A 60 3.62 -10.12 5.65
C LEU A 60 3.13 -11.20 6.62
N LYS A 61 2.06 -10.94 7.39
CA LYS A 61 1.58 -11.87 8.42
C LYS A 61 1.10 -13.18 7.80
N GLU A 62 0.41 -13.14 6.66
CA GLU A 62 -0.03 -14.32 5.95
C GLU A 62 1.14 -15.05 5.26
N GLY A 63 2.14 -14.32 4.76
CA GLY A 63 3.37 -14.91 4.24
C GLY A 63 4.12 -15.72 5.30
N VAL A 64 4.24 -15.17 6.51
CA VAL A 64 4.83 -15.88 7.66
C VAL A 64 4.00 -17.09 8.06
N MET A 65 2.68 -16.94 8.14
CA MET A 65 1.78 -18.04 8.47
C MET A 65 1.89 -19.18 7.45
N PHE A 66 1.94 -18.86 6.15
CA PHE A 66 2.12 -19.84 5.09
C PHE A 66 3.45 -20.58 5.23
N SER A 67 4.55 -19.87 5.50
CA SER A 67 5.85 -20.50 5.72
C SER A 67 5.83 -21.46 6.91
N LEU A 68 5.25 -21.05 8.06
CA LEU A 68 5.11 -21.91 9.24
C LEU A 68 4.29 -23.17 8.98
N MET A 69 3.21 -23.06 8.20
CA MET A 69 2.36 -24.21 7.83
C MET A 69 3.02 -25.16 6.83
N SER A 70 3.93 -24.65 6.00
CA SER A 70 4.61 -25.41 4.95
C SER A 70 5.93 -26.06 5.38
N GLU A 71 6.28 -26.00 6.67
CA GLU A 71 7.59 -26.45 7.22
C GLU A 71 8.81 -25.89 6.47
N THR A 72 8.64 -24.78 5.76
CA THR A 72 9.74 -24.10 5.07
C THR A 72 10.48 -23.23 6.08
N GLU A 73 11.78 -23.47 6.28
CA GLU A 73 12.60 -22.67 7.21
C GLU A 73 12.50 -21.18 6.88
N ILE A 74 12.04 -20.39 7.86
CA ILE A 74 12.09 -18.94 7.76
C ILE A 74 13.48 -18.48 8.22
N ASN A 75 14.34 -18.15 7.27
CA ASN A 75 15.65 -17.56 7.57
C ASN A 75 15.49 -16.10 8.03
N TRP A 76 15.24 -15.91 9.32
CA TRP A 76 15.13 -14.60 9.97
C TRP A 76 16.49 -13.99 10.31
N GLN A 77 17.36 -13.75 9.32
CA GLN A 77 18.54 -12.90 9.55
C GLN A 77 18.11 -11.43 9.71
N ILE A 78 17.41 -11.14 10.80
CA ILE A 78 17.43 -9.85 11.49
C ILE A 78 18.47 -10.04 12.59
N THR A 79 19.73 -9.98 12.18
CA THR A 79 20.89 -9.98 13.08
C THR A 79 20.73 -8.83 14.07
N LYS A 80 20.80 -9.15 15.37
CA LYS A 80 20.93 -8.13 16.42
C LYS A 80 22.23 -7.34 16.27
#